data_AF-H0ABF0-F1
#
_entry.id   AF-H0ABF0-F1
#
_cell.length_a   1.000
_cell.length_b   1.000
_cell.length_c   1.000
_cell.angle_alpha   90.00
_cell.angle_beta   90.00
_cell.angle_gamma   90.00
#
_symmetry.space_group_name_H-M   'P 1'
#
loop_
_entity.id
_entity.type
_entity.pdbx_description
1 polymer ?
#
loop_
_entity_poly.entity_id
_entity_poly.type
_entity_poly.pdbx_seq_one_letter_code
_entity_poly.pdbx_strand_id
1 'polypeptide(L)'
;MTNLGLQKKKSDGFLCRNLIRLEGMMNKAKDFITYGEVSDDVIEEVEERYQEIESGTVVSARPPSKGFRDTKRGYNQGGSLRKTRIN
;
A
#
# COMPACT_ATOMS: atom_id res chain seq x y z
N MET A 1 -8.94 10.19 0.46
CA MET A 1 -9.30 9.37 1.64
C MET A 1 -8.49 9.89 2.81
N THR A 2 -8.99 10.93 3.49
CA THR A 2 -8.16 11.76 4.38
C THR A 2 -7.66 11.01 5.63
N ASN A 3 -8.45 10.06 6.14
CA ASN A 3 -8.12 9.33 7.37
C ASN A 3 -7.01 8.26 7.21
N LEU A 4 -6.65 7.89 5.99
CA LEU A 4 -5.54 6.97 5.68
C LEU A 4 -4.29 7.72 5.18
N GLY A 5 -4.30 9.06 5.18
CA GLY A 5 -3.22 9.87 4.63
C GLY A 5 -3.07 9.80 3.09
N LEU A 6 -3.82 8.93 2.42
CA LEU A 6 -3.82 8.75 0.96
C LEU A 6 -4.57 9.91 0.28
N GLN A 7 -3.80 10.86 -0.25
CA GLN A 7 -4.30 12.09 -0.86
C GLN A 7 -4.08 12.11 -2.38
N LYS A 8 -3.02 11.51 -2.91
CA LYS A 8 -2.68 11.50 -4.34
C LYS A 8 -2.79 10.09 -4.94
N LYS A 9 -3.27 10.04 -6.18
CA LYS A 9 -3.32 8.79 -6.96
C LYS A 9 -1.90 8.42 -7.42
N LYS A 10 -1.56 7.13 -7.35
CA LYS A 10 -0.36 6.50 -7.94
C LYS A 10 0.98 6.82 -7.27
N SER A 11 1.01 7.66 -6.22
CA SER A 11 2.25 8.09 -5.58
C SER A 11 2.33 7.78 -4.10
N ASP A 12 1.22 7.49 -3.42
CA ASP A 12 1.23 7.46 -1.95
C ASP A 12 1.16 6.01 -1.44
N GLY A 13 2.19 5.60 -0.70
CA GLY A 13 2.24 4.38 0.09
C GLY A 13 2.02 4.73 1.57
N PHE A 14 1.30 3.87 2.29
CA PHE A 14 1.00 4.07 3.71
C PHE A 14 1.43 2.83 4.49
N LEU A 15 2.37 3.01 5.42
CA LEU A 15 2.86 1.96 6.31
C LEU A 15 2.26 2.15 7.70
N CYS A 16 1.68 1.09 8.25
CA CYS A 16 1.02 1.12 9.55
C CYS A 16 1.19 -0.18 10.30
N ARG A 17 1.35 -0.09 11.62
CA ARG A 17 1.23 -1.24 12.51
C ARG A 17 -0.20 -1.78 12.51
N ASN A 18 -0.34 -3.09 12.43
CA ASN A 18 -1.62 -3.79 12.37
C ASN A 18 -2.51 -3.44 13.58
N LEU A 19 -3.65 -2.77 13.32
CA LEU A 19 -4.70 -2.49 14.30
C LEU A 19 -6.05 -2.89 13.73
N ILE A 20 -6.90 -3.53 14.54
CA ILE A 20 -8.24 -4.01 14.14
C ILE A 20 -9.10 -2.88 13.52
N ARG A 21 -8.94 -1.63 13.98
CA ARG A 21 -9.67 -0.47 13.43
C ARG A 21 -9.26 -0.12 11.99
N LEU A 22 -7.98 -0.28 11.66
CA LEU A 22 -7.44 -0.02 10.33
C LEU A 22 -7.92 -1.06 9.32
N GLU A 23 -8.08 -2.32 9.74
CA GLU A 23 -8.60 -3.38 8.86
C GLU A 23 -10.00 -3.05 8.33
N GLY A 24 -10.89 -2.53 9.17
CA GLY A 24 -12.22 -2.07 8.73
C GLY A 24 -12.14 -0.94 7.69
N MET A 25 -11.21 0.01 7.88
CA MET A 25 -10.98 1.10 6.93
C MET A 25 -10.38 0.59 5.60
N MET A 26 -9.41 -0.32 5.65
CA MET A 26 -8.81 -0.95 4.48
C MET A 26 -9.84 -1.78 3.70
N ASN A 27 -10.73 -2.50 4.39
CA ASN A 27 -11.81 -3.26 3.75
C ASN A 27 -12.80 -2.37 2.99
N LYS A 28 -13.09 -1.17 3.50
CA LYS A 28 -13.91 -0.18 2.80
C LYS A 28 -13.19 0.42 1.58
N ALA A 29 -11.87 0.53 1.66
CA ALA A 29 -11.00 1.07 0.62
C ALA A 29 -10.58 0.05 -0.45
N LYS A 30 -10.80 -1.24 -0.22
CA LYS A 30 -10.15 -2.37 -0.93
C LYS A 30 -10.24 -2.36 -2.45
N ASP A 31 -11.27 -1.75 -3.02
CA ASP A 31 -11.46 -1.70 -4.47
C ASP A 31 -10.65 -0.55 -5.13
N PHE A 32 -9.93 0.24 -4.33
CA PHE A 32 -9.10 1.36 -4.80
C PHE A 32 -7.64 1.28 -4.35
N ILE A 33 -7.33 0.42 -3.38
CA ILE A 33 -6.00 0.27 -2.80
C ILE A 33 -5.53 -1.18 -2.87
N THR A 34 -4.22 -1.33 -2.72
CA THR A 34 -3.55 -2.62 -2.48
C THR A 34 -2.96 -2.55 -1.08
N TYR A 35 -3.17 -3.58 -0.26
CA TYR A 35 -2.68 -3.59 1.11
C TYR A 35 -2.32 -5.01 1.54
N GLY A 36 -1.47 -5.14 2.55
CA GLY A 36 -1.11 -6.43 3.12
C GLY A 36 0.17 -6.38 3.92
N GLU A 37 0.61 -7.56 4.34
CA GLU A 37 1.87 -7.74 5.06
C GLU A 37 3.03 -7.55 4.08
N VAL A 38 4.04 -6.83 4.57
CA VAL A 38 5.28 -6.49 3.85
C VAL A 38 6.41 -7.26 4.53
N SER A 39 7.31 -7.87 3.75
CA SER A 39 8.54 -8.49 4.25
C SER A 39 9.52 -7.44 4.79
N ASP A 40 10.37 -7.85 5.74
CA ASP A 40 11.38 -6.97 6.33
C ASP A 40 12.35 -6.44 5.25
N ASP A 41 12.72 -7.26 4.27
CA ASP A 41 13.57 -6.87 3.13
C ASP A 41 13.00 -5.67 2.35
N VAL A 42 11.68 -5.66 2.11
CA VAL A 42 11.00 -4.57 1.39
C VAL A 42 10.90 -3.32 2.24
N ILE A 43 10.81 -3.46 3.57
CA ILE A 43 10.84 -2.31 4.49
C ILE A 43 12.22 -1.64 4.42
N GLU A 44 13.31 -2.42 4.48
CA GLU A 44 14.67 -1.92 4.35
C GLU A 44 14.89 -1.17 3.02
N GLU A 45 14.44 -1.73 1.89
CA GLU A 45 14.53 -1.04 0.58
C GLU A 45 13.78 0.29 0.54
N VAL A 46 12.66 0.41 1.26
CA VAL A 46 11.86 1.65 1.30
C VAL A 46 12.51 2.65 2.26
N GLU A 47 13.08 2.20 3.37
CA GLU A 47 13.82 3.03 4.32
C GLU A 47 15.08 3.66 3.68
N GLU A 48 15.84 2.87 2.92
CA GLU A 48 16.99 3.38 2.15
C GLU A 48 16.60 4.44 1.12
N ARG A 49 15.42 4.30 0.51
CA ARG A 49 14.99 5.16 -0.61
C ARG A 49 14.27 6.43 -0.20
N TYR A 50 13.54 6.41 0.91
CA TYR A 50 12.65 7.52 1.26
C TYR A 50 13.00 8.17 2.60
N GLN A 51 13.18 7.39 3.67
CA GLN A 51 13.64 7.78 5.03
C GLN A 51 13.22 6.68 6.03
N GLU A 52 13.74 6.74 7.26
CA GLU A 52 13.33 5.89 8.40
C GLU A 52 11.80 5.92 8.59
N ILE A 53 11.16 4.74 8.63
CA ILE A 53 9.70 4.63 8.56
C ILE A 53 9.13 4.34 9.95
N GLU A 54 8.51 5.34 10.56
CA GLU A 54 7.65 5.11 11.72
C GLU A 54 6.22 4.70 11.32
N SER A 55 5.49 4.09 12.26
CA SER A 55 4.08 3.73 12.07
C SER A 55 3.20 4.97 11.82
N GLY A 56 2.54 5.02 10.66
CA GLY A 56 1.70 6.14 10.24
C GLY A 56 2.38 7.06 9.21
N THR A 57 3.61 6.75 8.82
CA THR A 57 4.32 7.46 7.77
C THR A 57 3.67 7.23 6.41
N VAL A 58 3.40 8.33 5.70
CA VAL A 58 2.98 8.31 4.30
C VAL A 58 4.21 8.57 3.45
N VAL A 59 4.58 7.60 2.62
CA VAL A 59 5.71 7.72 1.69
C VAL A 59 5.19 8.03 0.29
N SER A 60 5.87 8.95 -0.41
CA SER A 60 5.56 9.24 -1.81
C SER A 60 6.35 8.30 -2.73
N ALA A 61 5.88 7.06 -2.86
CA ALA A 61 6.42 6.07 -3.77
C ALA A 61 6.43 6.51 -5.24
N ARG A 62 7.48 6.10 -5.96
CA ARG A 62 7.53 6.22 -7.43
C ARG A 62 6.48 5.29 -8.07
N PRO A 63 5.92 5.67 -9.23
CA PRO A 63 5.08 4.76 -10.02
C PRO A 63 5.82 3.45 -10.31
N PRO A 64 5.11 2.31 -10.39
CA PRO A 64 5.72 1.03 -10.70
C PRO A 64 6.37 1.07 -12.08
N SER A 65 7.63 0.63 -12.16
CA SER A 65 8.45 0.69 -13.37
C SER A 65 7.83 -0.02 -14.58
N LYS A 66 7.14 -1.15 -14.34
CA LYS A 66 6.44 -1.94 -15.39
C LYS A 66 4.95 -1.61 -15.50
N GLY A 67 4.49 -0.55 -14.82
CA GLY A 67 3.07 -0.24 -14.72
C GLY A 67 2.29 -1.23 -13.85
N PHE A 68 1.00 -0.95 -13.69
CA PHE A 68 0.06 -1.83 -12.98
C PHE A 68 -0.48 -2.91 -13.95
N ARG A 69 -0.74 -4.12 -13.44
CA ARG A 69 -1.35 -5.22 -14.24
C ARG A 69 -2.76 -4.88 -14.71
N ASP A 70 -3.69 -4.67 -13.77
CA ASP A 70 -5.05 -4.20 -14.06
C ASP A 70 -5.62 -3.51 -12.81
N THR A 71 -6.14 -2.29 -12.97
CA THR A 71 -6.75 -1.50 -11.89
C THR A 71 -8.27 -1.68 -11.79
N LYS A 72 -8.85 -2.63 -12.55
CA LYS A 72 -10.29 -2.94 -12.50
C LYS A 72 -10.58 -4.27 -11.81
N ARG A 73 -9.55 -5.11 -11.59
CA ARG A 73 -9.68 -6.45 -11.03
C ARG A 73 -8.83 -6.59 -9.76
N GLY A 74 -9.28 -7.47 -8.87
CA GLY A 74 -8.50 -7.85 -7.68
C GLY A 74 -7.31 -8.71 -8.04
N TYR A 75 -6.31 -8.76 -7.17
CA TYR A 75 -5.09 -9.57 -7.35
C TYR A 75 -5.39 -11.04 -7.63
N ASN A 76 -6.33 -11.63 -6.88
CA ASN A 76 -6.80 -13.03 -7.07
C ASN A 76 -7.49 -13.29 -8.44
N GLN A 77 -7.81 -12.24 -9.20
CA GLN A 77 -8.39 -12.31 -10.54
C GLN A 77 -7.42 -11.81 -11.63
N GLY A 78 -6.12 -11.74 -11.30
CA GLY A 78 -5.07 -11.28 -12.22
C GLY A 78 -4.91 -9.76 -12.31
N GLY A 79 -5.57 -8.99 -11.43
CA GLY A 79 -5.38 -7.54 -11.35
C GLY A 79 -4.35 -7.11 -10.31
N SER A 80 -4.42 -5.85 -9.89
CA SER A 80 -3.45 -5.21 -8.99
C SER A 80 -4.04 -4.83 -7.63
N LEU A 81 -5.36 -4.88 -7.46
CA LEU A 81 -6.07 -4.34 -6.29
C LEU A 81 -6.31 -5.37 -5.18
N ARG A 82 -6.71 -4.89 -3.99
CA ARG A 82 -7.10 -5.68 -2.81
C ARG A 82 -5.92 -6.24 -2.01
N LYS A 83 -6.24 -7.09 -1.03
CA LYS A 83 -5.29 -7.72 -0.12
C LYS A 83 -4.33 -8.63 -0.89
N THR A 84 -3.02 -8.41 -0.73
CA THR A 84 -1.96 -9.26 -1.29
C THR A 84 -0.84 -9.42 -0.26
N ARG A 85 0.02 -10.42 -0.40
CA ARG A 85 1.31 -10.43 0.28
C ARG A 85 2.31 -9.64 -0.54
N ILE A 86 3.07 -8.75 0.11
CA ILE A 86 4.11 -7.93 -0.51
C ILE A 86 5.42 -8.52 0.00
N ASN A 87 6.08 -9.29 -0.86
CA ASN A 87 7.36 -9.93 -0.56
C ASN A 87 8.42 -9.39 -1.50
#